data_AF-D0NHL0-F1
#
_entry.id   AF-D0NHL0-F1
#
_cell.length_a   1.000
_cell.length_b   1.000
_cell.length_c   1.000
_cell.angle_alpha   90.00
_cell.angle_beta   90.00
_cell.angle_gamma   90.00
#
_symmetry.space_group_name_H-M   'P 1'
#
loop_
_entity.id
_entity.type
_entity.pdbx_description
1 polymer ?
#
loop_
_entity_poly.entity_id
_entity_poly.type
_entity_poly.pdbx_seq_one_letter_code
_entity_poly.pdbx_strand_id
1 'polypeptide(L)'
;MLQEAKQICYDEGQHAIHIICWTRELAAKWSTVFTSLQFPDGILNEQPRDRYHIRLLNISRFMDEAAIDMFLQAHFSGTYTTWQEPCTGYNNVLQTDTWDIFFKCHTCPQFLDSKPFINWNGTKILVHHVSKSASPPCFSCGAKGHLRTVSSKS
;
A
#
# COMPACT_ATOMS: atom_id res chain seq x y z
N MET A 1 -12.47 21.44 -5.11
CA MET A 1 -13.58 20.48 -4.84
C MET A 1 -13.79 20.25 -3.34
N LEU A 2 -12.73 20.16 -2.50
CA LEU A 2 -12.85 19.92 -1.05
C LEU A 2 -12.62 21.15 -0.15
N GLN A 3 -12.53 22.36 -0.71
CA GLN A 3 -12.25 23.59 0.05
C GLN A 3 -13.37 23.97 1.04
N GLU A 4 -14.57 23.39 0.89
CA GLU A 4 -15.72 23.62 1.76
C GLU A 4 -15.82 22.61 2.92
N ALA A 5 -14.95 21.59 2.95
CA ALA A 5 -14.91 20.64 4.05
C ALA A 5 -14.35 21.33 5.31
N LYS A 6 -14.98 21.07 6.46
CA LYS A 6 -14.51 21.55 7.76
C LYS A 6 -13.18 20.86 8.12
N GLN A 7 -13.11 19.56 7.88
CA GLN A 7 -11.96 18.73 8.21
C GLN A 7 -11.95 17.49 7.32
N ILE A 8 -10.76 17.01 7.00
CA ILE A 8 -10.55 15.76 6.28
C ILE A 8 -9.56 14.94 7.09
N CYS A 9 -9.97 13.72 7.44
CA CYS A 9 -9.15 12.78 8.20
C CYS A 9 -8.96 11.52 7.38
N TYR A 10 -7.77 10.92 7.45
CA TYR A 10 -7.53 9.58 6.93
C TYR A 10 -7.46 8.60 8.11
N ASP A 11 -8.29 7.55 8.06
CA ASP A 11 -8.24 6.41 8.97
C ASP A 11 -7.41 5.30 8.31
N GLU A 12 -6.21 5.09 8.83
CA GLU A 12 -5.29 4.05 8.34
C GLU A 12 -5.83 2.63 8.55
N GLY A 13 -6.61 2.40 9.62
CA GLY A 13 -7.13 1.08 9.96
C GLY A 13 -8.28 0.65 9.05
N GLN A 14 -9.10 1.61 8.62
CA GLN A 14 -10.21 1.36 7.69
C GLN A 14 -9.85 1.67 6.23
N HIS A 15 -8.66 2.25 5.99
CA HIS A 15 -8.29 2.83 4.70
C HIS A 15 -9.38 3.76 4.13
N ALA A 16 -9.96 4.57 5.02
CA ALA A 16 -11.11 5.43 4.73
C ALA A 16 -10.76 6.91 4.92
N ILE A 17 -11.28 7.76 4.05
CA ILE A 17 -11.20 9.22 4.22
C ILE A 17 -12.52 9.69 4.82
N HIS A 18 -12.46 10.26 6.01
CA HIS A 18 -13.60 10.93 6.64
C HIS A 18 -13.60 12.41 6.25
N ILE A 19 -14.61 12.81 5.50
CA ILE A 19 -14.84 14.22 5.15
C ILE A 19 -15.91 14.76 6.10
N ILE A 20 -15.52 15.71 6.95
CA ILE A 20 -16.41 16.36 7.92
C ILE A 20 -16.86 17.69 7.31
N CYS A 21 -18.17 17.87 7.20
CA CYS A 21 -18.78 19.08 6.66
C CYS A 21 -19.31 20.00 7.76
N TRP A 22 -19.42 21.30 7.48
CA TRP A 22 -19.97 22.28 8.42
C TRP A 22 -21.47 22.08 8.68
N THR A 23 -22.23 21.69 7.65
CA THR A 23 -23.68 21.50 7.75
C THR A 23 -24.10 20.14 7.20
N ARG A 24 -25.31 19.71 7.60
CA ARG A 24 -25.91 18.45 7.15
C ARG A 24 -26.28 18.51 5.67
N GLU A 25 -26.71 19.65 5.16
CA GLU A 25 -27.08 19.84 3.74
C GLU A 25 -25.85 19.67 2.85
N LEU A 26 -24.70 20.21 3.27
CA LEU A 26 -23.44 20.05 2.57
C LEU A 26 -22.99 18.58 2.57
N ALA A 27 -23.10 17.90 3.71
CA ALA A 27 -22.81 16.47 3.81
C ALA A 27 -23.71 15.64 2.88
N ALA A 28 -25.02 15.91 2.87
CA ALA A 28 -25.97 15.21 2.00
C ALA A 28 -25.66 15.43 0.50
N LYS A 29 -25.36 16.67 0.10
CA LYS A 29 -24.96 17.00 -1.28
C LYS A 29 -23.73 16.20 -1.70
N TRP A 30 -22.68 16.21 -0.88
CA TRP A 30 -21.45 15.49 -1.19
C TRP A 30 -21.63 13.96 -1.14
N SER A 31 -22.47 13.44 -0.24
CA SER A 31 -22.79 12.03 -0.18
C SER A 31 -23.35 11.53 -1.52
N THR A 32 -24.32 12.26 -2.10
CA THR A 32 -24.89 11.91 -3.40
C THR A 32 -23.83 11.90 -4.51
N VAL A 33 -22.94 12.91 -4.50
CA VAL A 33 -21.84 12.99 -5.47
C VAL A 33 -20.89 11.80 -5.31
N PHE A 34 -20.42 11.52 -4.10
CA PHE A 34 -19.46 10.43 -3.84
C PHE A 34 -20.03 9.04 -4.11
N THR A 35 -21.32 8.80 -3.85
CA THR A 35 -21.97 7.53 -4.23
C THR A 35 -21.98 7.33 -5.75
N SER A 36 -22.07 8.41 -6.54
CA SER A 36 -22.09 8.35 -8.01
C SER A 36 -20.71 8.43 -8.68
N LEU A 37 -19.67 8.80 -7.94
CA LEU A 37 -18.32 8.96 -8.47
C LEU A 37 -17.67 7.59 -8.71
N GLN A 38 -17.27 7.35 -9.95
CA GLN A 38 -16.32 6.28 -10.27
C GLN A 38 -14.91 6.79 -10.02
N PHE A 39 -14.16 6.04 -9.22
CA PHE A 39 -12.73 6.26 -9.06
C PHE A 39 -11.99 5.83 -10.35
N PRO A 40 -10.71 6.20 -10.53
CA PRO A 40 -9.92 5.84 -11.72
C PRO A 40 -9.85 4.33 -11.99
N ASP A 41 -10.14 3.50 -10.99
CA ASP A 41 -10.23 2.04 -11.07
C ASP A 41 -11.61 1.51 -11.51
N GLY A 42 -12.56 2.40 -11.83
CA GLY A 42 -13.93 2.11 -12.25
C GLY A 42 -14.88 1.69 -11.13
N ILE A 43 -14.42 1.70 -9.86
CA ILE A 43 -15.18 1.22 -8.71
C ILE A 43 -15.92 2.38 -8.05
N LEU A 44 -17.17 2.14 -7.62
CA LEU A 44 -17.97 3.11 -6.87
C LEU A 44 -17.56 3.14 -5.39
N ASN A 45 -17.77 4.27 -4.72
CA ASN A 45 -17.41 4.47 -3.32
C ASN A 45 -17.95 3.38 -2.36
N GLU A 46 -19.17 2.90 -2.60
CA GLU A 46 -19.88 1.97 -1.72
C GLU A 46 -19.45 0.51 -1.88
N GLN A 47 -18.68 0.19 -2.93
CA GLN A 47 -18.25 -1.18 -3.16
C GLN A 47 -17.03 -1.50 -2.29
N PRO A 48 -17.08 -2.59 -1.49
CA PRO A 48 -15.91 -3.06 -0.80
C PRO A 48 -14.81 -3.29 -1.82
N ARG A 49 -13.68 -2.66 -1.55
CA ARG A 49 -12.48 -2.86 -2.33
C ARG A 49 -11.89 -4.17 -1.83
N ASP A 50 -12.18 -5.28 -2.50
CA ASP A 50 -11.51 -6.55 -2.26
C ASP A 50 -10.04 -6.36 -2.62
N ARG A 51 -9.24 -5.96 -1.63
CA ARG A 51 -7.85 -5.57 -1.83
C ARG A 51 -6.97 -6.26 -0.83
N TYR A 52 -6.30 -7.30 -1.30
CA TYR A 52 -5.13 -7.77 -0.59
C TYR A 52 -3.99 -6.79 -0.86
N HIS A 53 -3.56 -6.10 0.18
CA HIS A 53 -2.55 -5.05 0.13
C HIS A 53 -1.21 -5.59 0.62
N ILE A 54 -0.20 -5.44 -0.24
CA ILE A 54 1.20 -5.60 0.15
C ILE A 54 1.96 -4.30 -0.08
N ARG A 55 3.01 -4.14 0.71
CA ARG A 55 4.02 -3.11 0.53
C ARG A 55 5.37 -3.77 0.30
N LEU A 56 6.00 -3.45 -0.81
CA LEU A 56 7.38 -3.83 -1.08
C LEU A 56 8.31 -2.76 -0.49
N LEU A 57 9.30 -3.23 0.26
CA LEU A 57 10.29 -2.41 0.94
C LEU A 57 11.68 -2.77 0.41
N ASN A 58 12.61 -1.81 0.50
CA ASN A 58 13.96 -1.92 -0.06
C ASN A 58 13.95 -2.04 -1.60
N ILE A 59 13.08 -1.27 -2.25
CA ILE A 59 13.08 -1.15 -3.70
C ILE A 59 14.07 -0.05 -4.13
N SER A 60 14.80 -0.36 -5.20
CA SER A 60 15.69 0.61 -5.86
C SER A 60 14.86 1.56 -6.70
N ARG A 61 15.19 2.87 -6.67
CA ARG A 61 14.62 3.88 -7.58
C ARG A 61 14.82 3.58 -9.07
N PHE A 62 15.76 2.70 -9.39
CA PHE A 62 16.06 2.26 -10.76
C PHE A 62 15.41 0.93 -11.11
N MET A 63 14.54 0.41 -10.24
CA MET A 63 13.79 -0.81 -10.53
C MET A 63 12.85 -0.55 -11.70
N ASP A 64 12.89 -1.44 -12.69
CA ASP A 64 12.04 -1.36 -13.86
C ASP A 64 10.60 -1.78 -13.48
N GLU A 65 9.67 -0.84 -13.60
CA GLU A 65 8.24 -1.07 -13.38
C GLU A 65 7.70 -2.17 -14.30
N ALA A 66 8.12 -2.20 -15.56
CA ALA A 66 7.68 -3.23 -16.50
C ALA A 66 8.14 -4.62 -16.06
N ALA A 67 9.32 -4.73 -15.43
CA ALA A 67 9.82 -6.01 -14.95
C ALA A 67 9.01 -6.52 -13.74
N ILE A 68 8.66 -5.63 -12.80
CA ILE A 68 7.78 -5.97 -11.67
C ILE A 68 6.38 -6.32 -12.17
N ASP A 69 5.85 -5.56 -13.11
CA ASP A 69 4.55 -5.82 -13.71
C ASP A 69 4.54 -7.20 -14.39
N MET A 70 5.53 -7.52 -15.23
CA MET A 70 5.67 -8.85 -15.84
C MET A 70 5.78 -9.97 -14.79
N PHE A 71 6.52 -9.75 -13.70
CA PHE A 71 6.60 -10.71 -12.60
C PHE A 71 5.23 -10.95 -11.95
N LEU A 72 4.47 -9.89 -11.70
CA LEU A 72 3.11 -10.00 -11.14
C LEU A 72 2.17 -10.73 -12.10
N GLN A 73 2.16 -10.37 -13.39
CA GLN A 73 1.32 -11.04 -14.40
C GLN A 73 1.67 -12.53 -14.55
N ALA A 74 2.95 -12.90 -14.44
CA ALA A 74 3.38 -14.29 -14.54
C ALA A 74 2.93 -15.15 -13.34
N HIS A 75 2.73 -14.54 -12.17
CA HIS A 75 2.43 -15.25 -10.92
C HIS A 75 1.01 -15.02 -10.38
N PHE A 76 0.28 -14.06 -10.93
CA PHE A 76 -1.07 -13.71 -10.52
C PHE A 76 -1.96 -13.46 -11.74
N SER A 77 -2.99 -14.29 -11.89
CA SER A 77 -3.94 -14.22 -13.01
C SER A 77 -5.08 -13.21 -12.80
N GLY A 78 -5.16 -12.58 -11.63
CA GLY A 78 -6.18 -11.57 -11.33
C GLY A 78 -5.75 -10.15 -11.69
N THR A 79 -6.64 -9.20 -11.44
CA THR A 79 -6.34 -7.77 -11.59
C THR A 79 -5.62 -7.23 -10.35
N TYR A 80 -4.64 -6.36 -10.55
CA TYR A 80 -3.99 -5.62 -9.48
C TYR A 80 -3.76 -4.18 -9.89
N THR A 81 -3.49 -3.32 -8.91
CA THR A 81 -3.06 -1.93 -9.12
C THR A 81 -1.83 -1.67 -8.30
N THR A 82 -0.88 -0.93 -8.85
CA THR A 82 0.36 -0.57 -8.18
C THR A 82 0.38 0.93 -7.90
N TRP A 83 1.05 1.33 -6.82
CA TRP A 83 1.30 2.73 -6.49
C TRP A 83 2.68 2.85 -5.87
N GLN A 84 3.53 3.67 -6.46
CA GLN A 84 4.84 4.00 -5.90
C GLN A 84 4.76 5.38 -5.27
N GLU A 85 5.29 5.51 -4.05
CA GLU A 85 5.36 6.81 -3.41
C GLU A 85 6.24 7.75 -4.25
N PRO A 86 5.75 8.95 -4.64
CA PRO A 86 6.55 9.88 -5.42
C PRO A 86 7.82 10.24 -4.66
N CYS A 87 8.98 10.10 -5.31
CA CYS A 87 10.27 10.47 -4.74
C CYS A 87 10.35 11.98 -4.48
N THR A 88 9.78 12.46 -3.39
CA THR A 88 9.89 13.86 -2.96
C THR A 88 11.13 13.97 -2.09
N GLY A 89 12.27 14.14 -2.75
CA GLY A 89 13.55 14.34 -2.07
C GLY A 89 13.58 15.67 -1.32
N TYR A 90 13.20 15.67 -0.05
CA TYR A 90 13.62 16.70 0.90
C TYR A 90 14.78 16.15 1.74
N ASN A 91 15.93 16.81 1.68
CA ASN A 91 17.15 16.56 2.48
C ASN A 91 18.03 15.33 2.15
N ASN A 92 18.03 14.80 0.92
CA ASN A 92 18.97 13.72 0.52
C ASN A 92 18.95 12.48 1.44
N VAL A 93 17.90 12.29 2.22
CA VAL A 93 17.70 11.08 3.01
C VAL A 93 17.16 10.04 2.04
N LEU A 94 17.98 9.03 1.76
CA LEU A 94 17.63 7.86 0.96
C LEU A 94 16.50 7.09 1.66
N GLN A 95 15.25 7.54 1.50
CA GLN A 95 14.11 6.68 1.81
C GLN A 95 14.08 5.60 0.72
N THR A 96 14.15 4.34 1.14
CA THR A 96 13.94 3.19 0.24
C THR A 96 12.56 3.36 -0.36
N ASP A 97 12.47 3.45 -1.68
CA ASP A 97 11.17 3.62 -2.34
C ASP A 97 10.26 2.47 -1.90
N THR A 98 9.06 2.83 -1.47
CA THR A 98 8.02 1.86 -1.13
C THR A 98 7.10 1.70 -2.31
N TRP A 99 6.79 0.45 -2.64
CA TRP A 99 5.83 0.15 -3.70
C TRP A 99 4.64 -0.58 -3.10
N ASP A 100 3.48 0.05 -3.14
CA ASP A 100 2.24 -0.55 -2.73
C ASP A 100 1.59 -1.29 -3.91
N ILE A 101 1.14 -2.52 -3.65
CA ILE A 101 0.45 -3.35 -4.63
C ILE A 101 -0.86 -3.82 -4.00
N PHE A 102 -1.95 -3.57 -4.70
CA PHE A 102 -3.30 -3.94 -4.30
C PHE A 102 -3.84 -4.98 -5.28
N PHE A 103 -4.00 -6.21 -4.82
CA PHE A 103 -4.58 -7.29 -5.61
C PHE A 103 -6.10 -7.29 -5.44
N LYS A 104 -6.86 -7.38 -6.54
CA LYS A 104 -8.33 -7.52 -6.52
C LYS A 104 -8.75 -8.93 -6.04
N CYS A 105 -8.45 -9.26 -4.80
CA CYS A 105 -8.78 -10.53 -4.15
C CYS A 105 -8.91 -10.38 -2.63
N HIS A 106 -9.69 -11.26 -2.01
CA HIS A 106 -9.95 -11.25 -0.56
C HIS A 106 -8.83 -11.90 0.27
N THR A 107 -8.03 -12.77 -0.35
CA THR A 107 -7.02 -13.58 0.33
C THR A 107 -5.61 -13.25 -0.17
N CYS A 108 -4.60 -13.65 0.60
CA CYS A 108 -3.21 -13.53 0.17
C CYS A 108 -3.00 -14.26 -1.17
N PRO A 109 -2.39 -13.64 -2.18
CA PRO A 109 -1.98 -14.34 -3.38
C PRO A 109 -1.07 -15.51 -3.03
N GLN A 110 -1.35 -16.68 -3.60
CA GLN A 110 -0.69 -17.93 -3.24
C GLN A 110 0.83 -17.87 -3.43
N PHE A 111 1.30 -17.17 -4.46
CA PHE A 111 2.74 -17.04 -4.75
C PHE A 111 3.52 -16.23 -3.71
N LEU A 112 2.81 -15.43 -2.90
CA LEU A 112 3.35 -14.61 -1.81
C LEU A 112 3.06 -15.18 -0.43
N ASP A 113 2.22 -16.21 -0.33
CA ASP A 113 1.87 -16.73 0.97
C ASP A 113 3.09 -17.30 1.69
N SER A 114 3.25 -16.92 2.96
CA SER A 114 4.42 -17.24 3.78
C SER A 114 5.78 -16.80 3.20
N LYS A 115 5.82 -15.89 2.22
CA LYS A 115 7.06 -15.35 1.66
C LYS A 115 7.36 -13.94 2.16
N PRO A 116 8.29 -13.78 3.11
CA PRO A 116 8.68 -12.46 3.60
C PRO A 116 9.61 -11.70 2.65
N PHE A 117 10.17 -12.36 1.64
CA PHE A 117 11.14 -11.76 0.72
C PHE A 117 10.93 -12.21 -0.73
N ILE A 118 11.20 -11.30 -1.65
CA ILE A 118 11.41 -11.58 -3.08
C ILE A 118 12.90 -11.38 -3.36
N ASN A 119 13.53 -12.36 -4.01
CA ASN A 119 14.91 -12.21 -4.47
C ASN A 119 14.88 -11.63 -5.89
N TRP A 120 15.37 -10.41 -6.04
CA TRP A 120 15.36 -9.65 -7.28
C TRP A 120 16.79 -9.38 -7.72
N ASN A 121 17.31 -10.19 -8.66
CA ASN A 121 18.69 -10.07 -9.17
C ASN A 121 19.74 -9.98 -8.05
N GLY A 122 19.60 -10.80 -7.00
CA GLY A 122 20.50 -10.79 -5.83
C GLY A 122 20.19 -9.72 -4.79
N THR A 123 19.25 -8.82 -5.06
CA THR A 123 18.73 -7.84 -4.09
C THR A 123 17.52 -8.42 -3.37
N LYS A 124 17.53 -8.34 -2.04
CA LYS A 124 16.42 -8.77 -1.20
C LYS A 124 15.37 -7.66 -1.11
N ILE A 125 14.21 -7.88 -1.69
CA ILE A 125 13.02 -7.03 -1.49
C ILE A 125 12.22 -7.63 -0.34
N LEU A 126 11.85 -6.81 0.63
CA LEU A 126 11.03 -7.24 1.75
C LEU A 126 9.55 -7.08 1.40
N VAL A 127 8.77 -8.13 1.62
CA VAL A 127 7.32 -8.13 1.40
C VAL A 127 6.62 -7.92 2.73
N HIS A 128 5.94 -6.78 2.87
CA HIS A 128 5.08 -6.50 4.01
C HIS A 128 3.62 -6.74 3.61
N HIS A 129 3.01 -7.75 4.22
CA HIS A 129 1.59 -8.04 4.06
C HIS A 129 0.75 -7.10 4.94
N VAL A 130 0.47 -5.89 4.46
CA VAL A 130 -0.25 -4.85 5.20
C VAL A 130 -1.62 -5.34 5.65
N SER A 131 -2.34 -6.06 4.79
CA SER A 131 -3.64 -6.66 5.14
C SER A 131 -3.56 -7.73 6.26
N LYS A 132 -2.38 -8.27 6.57
CA LYS A 132 -2.19 -9.24 7.68
C LYS A 132 -1.64 -8.58 8.95
N SER A 133 -0.87 -7.50 8.84
CA SER A 133 -0.21 -6.84 9.96
C SER A 133 0.08 -5.38 9.62
N ALA A 134 -0.26 -4.46 10.51
CA ALA A 134 0.06 -3.03 10.35
C ALA A 134 1.58 -2.77 10.38
N SER A 135 2.34 -3.54 11.17
CA SER A 135 3.79 -3.36 11.29
C SER A 135 4.56 -4.18 10.25
N PRO A 136 5.59 -3.60 9.60
CA PRO A 136 6.41 -4.32 8.65
C PRO A 136 7.23 -5.41 9.35
N PRO A 137 7.45 -6.56 8.69
CA PRO A 137 8.36 -7.58 9.18
C PRO A 137 9.80 -7.04 9.23
N CYS A 138 10.62 -7.58 10.13
CA CYS A 138 12.03 -7.21 10.16
C CYS A 138 12.74 -7.59 8.85
N PHE A 139 13.52 -6.67 8.29
CA PHE A 139 14.31 -6.90 7.08
C PHE A 139 15.31 -8.07 7.20
N SER A 140 15.88 -8.28 8.38
CA SER A 140 16.84 -9.37 8.60
C SER A 140 16.16 -10.74 8.71
N CYS A 141 15.06 -10.85 9.47
CA CYS A 141 14.48 -12.15 9.83
C CYS A 141 13.08 -12.45 9.24
N GLY A 142 12.43 -11.49 8.55
CA GLY A 142 11.17 -11.72 7.86
C GLY A 142 10.03 -12.19 8.76
N ALA A 143 9.92 -11.62 9.97
CA ALA A 143 9.00 -11.99 11.05
C ALA A 143 9.28 -13.30 11.81
N LYS A 144 10.40 -14.01 11.54
CA LYS A 144 10.80 -15.21 12.31
C LYS A 144 11.28 -14.94 13.75
N GLY A 145 11.37 -13.66 14.14
CA GLY A 145 12.01 -13.23 15.38
C GLY A 145 13.54 -13.22 15.29
N HIS A 146 14.16 -12.23 15.89
CA HIS A 146 15.60 -12.20 16.17
C HIS A 146 15.80 -11.38 17.44
N LEU A 147 16.76 -11.76 18.28
CA LEU A 147 17.15 -10.93 19.42
C LEU A 147 17.78 -9.65 18.88
N ARG A 148 17.34 -8.48 19.36
CA ARG A 148 18.04 -7.22 19.10
C ARG A 148 19.44 -7.36 19.68
N THR A 149 20.44 -7.51 18.83
CA THR A 149 21.83 -7.37 19.25
C THR A 149 22.02 -5.91 19.62
N VAL A 150 21.95 -5.62 20.92
CA VAL A 150 22.30 -4.30 21.45
C VAL A 150 23.79 -4.18 21.19
N SER A 151 24.18 -3.32 20.26
CA SER A 151 25.58 -3.06 19.95
C SER A 151 26.25 -2.50 21.21
N SER A 152 26.99 -3.34 21.94
CA SER A 152 27.93 -2.86 22.94
C SER A 152 29.07 -2.18 22.18
N LYS A 153 29.08 -0.84 22.18
CA LYS A 153 30.27 -0.08 21.84
C LYS A 153 31.35 -0.45 22.87
N SER A 154 32.42 -1.10 22.39
CA SER A 154 33.72 -1.19 23.07
C SER A 154 34.74 -0.42 22.24
#